data_AF-A0A519P5L8-F1
#
_entry.id   AF-A0A519P5L8-F1
#
_cell.length_a   1.000
_cell.length_b   1.000
_cell.length_c   1.000
_cell.angle_alpha   90.00
_cell.angle_beta   90.00
_cell.angle_gamma   90.00
#
_symmetry.space_group_name_H-M   'P 1'
#
loop_
_entity.id
_entity.type
_entity.pdbx_description
1 polymer ?
#
loop_
_entity_poly.entity_id
_entity_poly.type
_entity_poly.pdbx_seq_one_letter_code
_entity_poly.pdbx_strand_id
1 'polypeptide(L)'
;MADPTGMGLGQAVALLAAAVVAVPLFKRFKLGAVLGYLAAGLVIGPFGFKLIEDAEAVLHVAELGVVMFLFIIGLEMRPARLWSLRKEIFGLGALQVLTCGALLTGAALLAGLPGPAAVIAGFGFALSSTAIVMQLLDERNETADPAGQRVVSILLFEDLSIVPLLALVAVFGSMFGQAVETPQPIWLTIGFAIAAVAAVYVIGRWVMNPVFRILARYGGREVMTAGAL
;
A
#
# COMPACT_ATOMS: atom_id res chain seq x y z
N MET A 1 20.45 26.19 -19.73
CA MET A 1 20.91 24.86 -19.30
C MET A 1 20.23 24.63 -17.97
N ALA A 2 19.04 24.03 -17.99
CA ALA A 2 18.22 23.83 -16.79
C ALA A 2 18.56 22.44 -16.21
N ASP A 3 18.86 22.41 -14.92
CA ASP A 3 19.31 21.22 -14.20
C ASP A 3 18.30 20.06 -14.23
N PRO A 4 18.80 18.81 -14.18
CA PRO A 4 18.00 17.59 -14.28
C PRO A 4 17.42 17.18 -12.90
N THR A 5 16.37 16.36 -12.93
CA THR A 5 15.84 15.51 -11.81
C THR A 5 14.98 16.13 -10.69
N GLY A 6 14.14 17.14 -10.96
CA GLY A 6 13.13 17.58 -9.98
C GLY A 6 11.85 18.13 -10.60
N MET A 7 10.70 17.86 -9.99
CA MET A 7 9.41 18.45 -10.40
C MET A 7 9.53 19.98 -10.42
N GLY A 8 9.33 20.57 -11.60
CA GLY A 8 9.38 22.03 -11.73
C GLY A 8 8.25 22.70 -10.95
N LEU A 9 8.50 23.87 -10.37
CA LEU A 9 7.49 24.63 -9.61
C LEU A 9 6.18 24.82 -10.40
N GLY A 10 6.29 25.03 -11.72
CA GLY A 10 5.13 25.13 -12.62
C GLY A 10 4.29 23.85 -12.69
N GLN A 11 4.92 22.68 -12.65
CA GLN A 11 4.22 21.39 -12.64
C GLN A 11 3.53 21.15 -11.29
N ALA A 12 4.19 21.49 -10.19
CA ALA A 12 3.59 21.42 -8.85
C ALA A 12 2.36 22.33 -8.73
N VAL A 13 2.46 23.57 -9.22
CA VAL A 13 1.33 24.51 -9.26
C VAL A 13 0.22 23.99 -10.17
N ALA A 14 0.54 23.42 -11.33
CA ALA A 14 -0.45 22.83 -12.23
C ALA A 14 -1.19 21.65 -11.59
N LEU A 15 -0.48 20.75 -10.89
CA LEU A 15 -1.06 19.64 -10.11
C LEU A 15 -2.02 20.16 -9.04
N LEU A 16 -1.56 21.12 -8.23
CA LEU A 16 -2.37 21.71 -7.16
C LEU A 16 -3.60 22.44 -7.72
N ALA A 17 -3.43 23.24 -8.78
CA ALA A 17 -4.53 23.96 -9.42
C ALA A 17 -5.57 22.99 -9.99
N ALA A 18 -5.13 21.94 -10.70
CA ALA A 18 -6.02 20.93 -11.24
C ALA A 18 -6.77 20.18 -10.13
N ALA A 19 -6.10 19.81 -9.04
CA ALA A 19 -6.74 19.18 -7.89
C ALA A 19 -7.75 20.10 -7.21
N VAL A 20 -7.42 21.39 -7.00
CA VAL A 20 -8.29 22.40 -6.40
C VAL A 20 -9.56 22.63 -7.23
N VAL A 21 -9.51 22.46 -8.55
CA VAL A 21 -10.70 22.56 -9.41
C VAL A 21 -11.46 21.24 -9.48
N ALA A 22 -10.76 20.13 -9.69
CA ALA A 22 -11.38 18.83 -9.93
C ALA A 22 -12.06 18.28 -8.67
N VAL A 23 -11.45 18.40 -7.49
CA VAL A 23 -11.99 17.81 -6.26
C VAL A 23 -13.33 18.44 -5.87
N PRO A 24 -13.50 19.78 -5.79
CA PRO A 24 -14.81 20.38 -5.51
C PRO A 24 -15.85 20.04 -6.57
N LEU A 25 -15.45 19.96 -7.84
CA LEU A 25 -16.34 19.59 -8.93
C LEU A 25 -16.88 18.17 -8.73
N PHE A 26 -16.01 17.19 -8.47
CA PHE A 26 -16.41 15.80 -8.20
C PHE A 26 -17.22 15.66 -6.91
N LYS A 27 -16.84 16.38 -5.85
CA LYS A 27 -17.64 16.44 -4.61
C LYS A 27 -19.04 16.99 -4.86
N ARG A 28 -19.20 17.97 -5.75
CA ARG A 28 -20.53 18.49 -6.16
C ARG A 28 -21.39 17.43 -6.85
N PHE A 29 -20.77 16.51 -7.58
CA PHE A 29 -21.43 15.33 -8.16
C PHE A 29 -21.62 14.16 -7.18
N LYS A 30 -21.31 14.34 -5.89
CA LYS A 30 -21.32 13.30 -4.86
C LYS A 30 -20.35 12.13 -5.14
N LEU A 31 -19.30 12.40 -5.92
CA LEU A 31 -18.19 11.47 -6.15
C LEU A 31 -17.10 11.71 -5.11
N GLY A 32 -16.36 10.66 -4.73
CA GLY A 32 -15.26 10.76 -3.76
C GLY A 32 -14.08 11.60 -4.28
N ALA A 33 -13.31 12.23 -3.40
CA ALA A 33 -12.19 13.11 -3.80
C ALA A 33 -11.12 12.39 -4.63
N VAL A 34 -10.92 11.10 -4.36
CA VAL A 34 -9.98 10.23 -5.07
C VAL A 34 -10.24 10.21 -6.57
N LEU A 35 -11.51 10.15 -6.99
CA LEU A 35 -11.87 10.23 -8.41
C LEU A 35 -11.53 11.59 -8.99
N GLY A 36 -11.66 12.67 -8.21
CA GLY A 36 -11.23 14.01 -8.59
C GLY A 36 -9.72 14.11 -8.81
N TYR A 37 -8.91 13.52 -7.92
CA TYR A 37 -7.45 13.48 -8.09
C TYR A 37 -7.02 12.67 -9.32
N LEU A 38 -7.64 11.50 -9.53
CA LEU A 38 -7.36 10.66 -10.72
C LEU A 38 -7.76 11.38 -12.02
N ALA A 39 -8.93 12.02 -12.04
CA ALA A 39 -9.38 12.79 -13.20
C ALA A 39 -8.47 14.00 -13.46
N ALA A 40 -8.06 14.73 -12.42
CA ALA A 40 -7.10 15.81 -12.54
C ALA A 40 -5.78 15.33 -13.16
N GLY A 41 -5.23 14.23 -12.64
CA GLY A 41 -4.01 13.61 -13.16
C GLY A 41 -4.13 13.16 -14.62
N LEU A 42 -5.25 12.56 -15.00
CA LEU A 42 -5.52 12.16 -16.38
C LEU A 42 -5.58 13.37 -17.33
N VAL A 43 -6.20 14.47 -16.87
CA VAL A 43 -6.40 15.70 -17.65
C VAL A 43 -5.09 16.49 -17.81
N ILE A 44 -4.24 16.59 -16.79
CA ILE A 44 -2.98 17.35 -16.90
C ILE A 44 -1.80 16.50 -17.37
N GLY A 45 -1.92 15.18 -17.26
CA GLY A 45 -0.91 14.23 -17.68
C GLY A 45 -0.81 14.08 -19.20
N PRO A 46 -0.04 13.09 -19.67
CA PRO A 46 0.31 12.94 -21.09
C PRO A 46 -0.91 12.63 -22.00
N PHE A 47 -1.99 12.10 -21.41
CA PHE A 47 -3.23 11.79 -22.14
C PHE A 47 -4.17 12.98 -22.30
N GLY A 48 -3.98 14.06 -21.54
CA GLY A 48 -4.78 15.27 -21.63
C GLY A 48 -4.00 16.44 -22.21
N PHE A 49 -3.74 17.47 -21.40
CA PHE A 49 -3.07 18.70 -21.80
C PHE A 49 -1.55 18.58 -21.88
N LYS A 50 -0.94 17.46 -21.49
CA LYS A 50 0.51 17.21 -21.52
C LYS A 50 1.33 18.26 -20.77
N LEU A 51 0.79 18.81 -19.68
CA LEU A 51 1.56 19.69 -18.80
C LEU A 51 2.62 18.91 -18.01
N ILE A 52 2.37 17.62 -17.81
CA ILE A 52 3.24 16.69 -17.12
C ILE A 52 3.46 15.50 -18.03
N GLU A 53 4.65 15.44 -18.64
CA GLU A 53 5.05 14.36 -19.53
C GLU A 53 5.92 13.32 -18.82
N ASP A 54 6.68 13.76 -17.82
CA ASP A 54 7.53 12.91 -17.01
C ASP A 54 6.79 12.45 -15.74
N ALA A 55 6.20 11.26 -15.82
CA ALA A 55 5.54 10.62 -14.69
C ALA A 55 6.53 10.21 -13.58
N GLU A 56 7.79 9.95 -13.94
CA GLU A 56 8.83 9.48 -13.01
C GLU A 56 9.26 10.59 -12.05
N ALA A 57 9.37 11.82 -12.55
CA ALA A 57 9.58 13.01 -11.71
C ALA A 57 8.44 13.24 -10.70
N VAL A 58 7.20 12.92 -11.07
CA VAL A 58 6.04 13.04 -10.16
C VAL A 58 6.03 11.91 -9.12
N LEU A 59 6.44 10.69 -9.51
CA LEU A 59 6.48 9.53 -8.62
C LEU A 59 7.35 9.78 -7.38
N HIS A 60 8.55 10.33 -7.53
CA HIS A 60 9.44 10.62 -6.39
C HIS A 60 8.81 11.59 -5.38
N VAL A 61 8.09 12.60 -5.86
CA VAL A 61 7.37 13.56 -4.99
C VAL A 61 6.14 12.91 -4.35
N ALA A 62 5.43 12.07 -5.11
CA ALA A 62 4.26 11.34 -4.63
C ALA A 62 4.63 10.33 -3.54
N GLU A 63 5.77 9.64 -3.68
CA GLU A 63 6.30 8.72 -2.67
C GLU A 63 6.50 9.43 -1.33
N LEU A 64 7.17 10.60 -1.33
CA LEU A 64 7.33 11.41 -0.13
C LEU A 64 5.96 11.81 0.47
N GLY A 65 5.01 12.23 -0.38
CA GLY A 65 3.66 12.59 0.06
C GLY A 65 2.91 11.43 0.72
N VAL A 66 3.00 10.23 0.14
CA VAL A 66 2.39 9.01 0.70
C VAL A 66 3.07 8.61 2.01
N VAL A 67 4.39 8.68 2.09
CA VAL A 67 5.15 8.40 3.33
C VAL A 67 4.70 9.36 4.44
N MET A 68 4.64 10.67 4.17
CA MET A 68 4.18 11.66 5.14
C MET A 68 2.73 11.43 5.57
N PHE A 69 1.85 11.05 4.64
CA PHE A 69 0.45 10.74 4.94
C PHE A 69 0.32 9.49 5.83
N LEU A 70 0.98 8.40 5.48
CA LEU A 70 0.98 7.16 6.27
C LEU A 70 1.63 7.38 7.65
N PHE A 71 2.64 8.24 7.73
CA PHE A 71 3.25 8.62 9.00
C PHE A 71 2.28 9.39 9.90
N ILE A 72 1.57 10.39 9.37
CA ILE A 72 0.56 11.15 10.13
C ILE A 72 -0.54 10.21 10.63
N ILE A 73 -1.07 9.35 9.77
CA ILE A 73 -2.05 8.33 10.18
C ILE A 73 -1.45 7.43 11.27
N GLY A 74 -0.20 7.01 11.11
CA GLY A 74 0.51 6.19 12.08
C GLY A 74 0.66 6.86 13.45
N LEU A 75 0.89 8.18 13.49
CA LEU A 75 0.95 8.95 14.73
C LEU A 75 -0.41 9.11 15.42
N GLU A 76 -1.49 9.18 14.66
CA GLU A 76 -2.85 9.27 15.18
C GLU A 76 -3.36 7.92 15.71
N MET A 77 -2.82 6.82 15.17
CA MET A 77 -3.12 5.46 15.60
C MET A 77 -2.51 5.14 16.97
N ARG A 78 -3.35 4.70 17.90
CA ARG A 78 -2.93 4.27 19.24
C ARG A 78 -2.56 2.78 19.23
N PRO A 79 -1.31 2.37 19.55
CA PRO A 79 -0.88 0.97 19.53
C PRO A 79 -1.74 0.05 20.41
N ALA A 80 -2.17 0.54 21.57
CA ALA A 80 -3.07 -0.20 22.46
C ALA A 80 -4.42 -0.54 21.81
N ARG A 81 -4.91 0.33 20.92
CA ARG A 81 -6.16 0.14 20.19
C ARG A 81 -5.98 -0.91 19.07
N LEU A 82 -4.86 -0.89 18.37
CA LEU A 82 -4.50 -1.96 17.43
C LEU A 82 -4.50 -3.34 18.11
N TRP A 83 -3.94 -3.40 19.32
CA TRP A 83 -3.88 -4.66 20.07
C TRP A 83 -5.25 -5.19 20.49
N SER A 84 -6.21 -4.31 20.80
CA SER A 84 -7.60 -4.72 21.04
C SER A 84 -8.28 -5.29 19.79
N LEU A 85 -7.88 -4.82 18.60
CA LEU A 85 -8.42 -5.24 17.31
C LEU A 85 -7.78 -6.50 16.75
N ARG A 86 -6.78 -7.11 17.42
CA ARG A 86 -6.06 -8.30 16.92
C ARG A 86 -6.98 -9.46 16.48
N LYS A 87 -8.12 -9.65 17.15
CA LYS A 87 -9.09 -10.69 16.77
C LYS A 87 -9.80 -10.35 15.47
N GLU A 88 -10.06 -9.07 15.23
CA GLU A 88 -10.66 -8.58 13.98
C GLU A 88 -9.64 -8.61 12.84
N ILE A 89 -8.39 -8.21 13.11
CA ILE A 89 -7.27 -8.27 12.14
C ILE A 89 -7.07 -9.71 11.64
N PHE A 90 -6.81 -10.66 12.54
CA PHE A 90 -6.56 -12.06 12.15
C PHE A 90 -7.83 -12.87 11.86
N GLY A 91 -9.00 -12.39 12.26
CA GLY A 91 -10.28 -13.05 12.01
C GLY A 91 -10.96 -12.54 10.74
N LEU A 92 -11.42 -11.29 10.78
CA LEU A 92 -12.13 -10.65 9.66
C LEU A 92 -11.20 -10.35 8.49
N GLY A 93 -9.99 -9.83 8.76
CA GLY A 93 -9.00 -9.54 7.71
C GLY A 93 -8.60 -10.80 6.96
N ALA A 94 -8.23 -11.87 7.68
CA ALA A 94 -7.91 -13.16 7.05
C ALA A 94 -9.09 -13.73 6.25
N LEU A 95 -10.30 -13.65 6.81
CA LEU A 95 -11.49 -14.13 6.11
C LEU A 95 -11.74 -13.34 4.82
N GLN A 96 -11.59 -12.00 4.84
CA GLN A 96 -11.77 -11.16 3.66
C GLN A 96 -10.72 -11.48 2.59
N VAL A 97 -9.43 -11.48 2.94
CA VAL A 97 -8.33 -11.69 1.96
C VAL A 97 -8.43 -13.08 1.36
N LEU A 98 -8.64 -14.11 2.17
CA LEU A 98 -8.74 -15.49 1.67
C LEU A 98 -9.99 -15.69 0.82
N THR A 99 -11.14 -15.16 1.24
CA THR A 99 -12.41 -15.35 0.51
C THR A 99 -12.38 -14.58 -0.81
N CYS A 100 -12.01 -13.29 -0.80
CA CYS A 100 -11.91 -12.48 -2.02
C CYS A 100 -10.83 -13.02 -2.95
N GLY A 101 -9.65 -13.33 -2.40
CA GLY A 101 -8.55 -13.92 -3.15
C GLY A 101 -8.94 -15.23 -3.84
N ALA A 102 -9.63 -16.13 -3.13
CA ALA A 102 -10.10 -17.40 -3.69
C ALA A 102 -11.17 -17.19 -4.77
N LEU A 103 -12.16 -16.32 -4.54
CA LEU A 103 -13.21 -16.02 -5.51
C LEU A 103 -12.65 -15.39 -6.78
N LEU A 104 -11.75 -14.41 -6.65
CA LEU A 104 -11.11 -13.75 -7.80
C LEU A 104 -10.14 -14.70 -8.52
N THR A 105 -9.45 -15.58 -7.79
CA THR A 105 -8.66 -16.66 -8.39
C THR A 105 -9.57 -17.57 -9.22
N GLY A 106 -10.72 -17.97 -8.69
CA GLY A 106 -11.70 -18.78 -9.40
C GLY A 106 -12.20 -18.09 -10.67
N ALA A 107 -12.51 -16.79 -10.60
CA ALA A 107 -12.89 -16.00 -11.76
C ALA A 107 -11.76 -15.93 -12.81
N ALA A 108 -10.51 -15.76 -12.38
CA ALA A 108 -9.35 -15.75 -13.27
C ALA A 108 -9.11 -17.10 -13.95
N LEU A 109 -9.29 -18.21 -13.23
CA LEU A 109 -9.24 -19.56 -13.81
C LEU A 109 -10.31 -19.75 -14.88
N LEU A 110 -11.54 -19.30 -14.61
CA LEU A 110 -12.65 -19.35 -15.58
C LEU A 110 -12.40 -18.46 -16.80
N ALA A 111 -11.65 -17.36 -16.63
CA ALA A 111 -11.18 -16.50 -17.72
C ALA A 111 -10.01 -17.12 -18.53
N GLY A 112 -9.55 -18.32 -18.17
CA GLY A 112 -8.50 -19.05 -18.89
C GLY A 112 -7.07 -18.73 -18.46
N LEU A 113 -6.86 -18.04 -17.32
CA LEU A 113 -5.50 -17.82 -16.82
C LEU A 113 -4.89 -19.13 -16.28
N PRO A 114 -3.58 -19.35 -16.48
CA PRO A 114 -2.90 -20.49 -15.89
C PRO A 114 -2.90 -20.38 -14.36
N GLY A 115 -2.98 -21.52 -13.67
CA GLY A 115 -3.17 -21.59 -12.21
C GLY A 115 -2.33 -20.61 -11.38
N PRO A 116 -0.99 -20.58 -11.55
CA PRO A 116 -0.13 -19.65 -10.82
C PRO A 116 -0.48 -18.18 -11.09
N ALA A 117 -0.74 -17.81 -12.35
CA ALA A 117 -1.12 -16.44 -12.71
C ALA A 117 -2.51 -16.07 -12.17
N ALA A 118 -3.45 -17.03 -12.17
CA ALA A 118 -4.78 -16.82 -11.62
C ALA A 118 -4.75 -16.57 -10.11
N VAL A 119 -3.91 -17.31 -9.37
CA VAL A 119 -3.71 -17.11 -7.92
C VAL A 119 -3.08 -15.74 -7.65
N ILE A 120 -2.01 -15.40 -8.37
CA ILE A 120 -1.32 -14.10 -8.21
C ILE A 120 -2.29 -12.95 -8.54
N ALA A 121 -3.03 -13.05 -9.63
CA ALA A 121 -4.03 -12.05 -10.01
C ALA A 121 -5.15 -11.97 -8.96
N GLY A 122 -5.69 -13.11 -8.54
CA GLY A 122 -6.80 -13.17 -7.59
C GLY A 122 -6.47 -12.54 -6.25
N PHE A 123 -5.33 -12.90 -5.65
CA PHE A 123 -4.87 -12.27 -4.41
C PHE A 123 -4.38 -10.84 -4.61
N GLY A 124 -3.76 -10.51 -5.74
CA GLY A 124 -3.33 -9.13 -6.05
C GLY A 124 -4.51 -8.16 -6.15
N PHE A 125 -5.62 -8.58 -6.78
CA PHE A 125 -6.85 -7.79 -6.87
C PHE A 125 -7.69 -7.80 -5.58
N ALA A 126 -7.44 -8.73 -4.66
CA ALA A 126 -8.16 -8.80 -3.39
C ALA A 126 -7.71 -7.74 -2.37
N LEU A 127 -6.49 -7.19 -2.53
CA LEU A 127 -5.92 -6.19 -1.64
C LEU A 127 -6.46 -4.80 -1.97
N SER A 128 -6.74 -4.02 -0.94
CA SER A 128 -7.26 -2.66 -1.04
C SER A 128 -6.12 -1.64 -0.90
N SER A 129 -6.33 -0.42 -1.40
CA SER A 129 -5.39 0.67 -1.18
C SER A 129 -5.64 1.34 0.17
N THR A 130 -4.75 1.11 1.15
CA THR A 130 -4.84 1.67 2.50
C THR A 130 -4.97 3.19 2.47
N ALA A 131 -4.16 3.88 1.66
CA ALA A 131 -4.19 5.35 1.60
C ALA A 131 -5.56 5.89 1.14
N ILE A 132 -6.12 5.30 0.08
CA ILE A 132 -7.41 5.71 -0.50
C ILE A 132 -8.56 5.43 0.47
N VAL A 133 -8.58 4.24 1.07
CA VAL A 133 -9.67 3.83 1.97
C VAL A 133 -9.62 4.64 3.26
N MET A 134 -8.43 4.88 3.82
CA MET A 134 -8.27 5.73 5.01
C MET A 134 -8.70 7.17 4.72
N GLN A 135 -8.33 7.73 3.58
CA GLN A 135 -8.79 9.05 3.16
C GLN A 135 -10.32 9.10 3.05
N LEU A 136 -10.95 8.07 2.49
CA LEU A 136 -12.40 8.02 2.36
C LEU A 136 -13.12 7.91 3.72
N LEU A 137 -12.59 7.13 4.66
CA LEU A 137 -13.12 7.04 6.02
C LEU A 137 -13.00 8.37 6.74
N ASP A 138 -11.88 9.08 6.58
CA ASP A 138 -11.66 10.39 7.17
C ASP A 138 -12.59 11.46 6.59
N GLU A 139 -12.76 11.48 5.26
CA GLU A 139 -13.72 12.38 4.58
C GLU A 139 -15.17 12.19 5.06
N ARG A 140 -15.51 10.97 5.50
CA ARG A 140 -16.81 10.63 6.06
C ARG A 140 -16.90 10.75 7.58
N ASN A 141 -15.79 11.05 8.26
CA ASN A 141 -15.65 11.00 9.73
C ASN A 141 -15.99 9.62 10.33
N GLU A 142 -15.79 8.54 9.57
CA GLU A 142 -16.11 7.16 9.97
C GLU A 142 -14.92 6.43 10.61
N THR A 143 -13.72 7.03 10.66
CA THR A 143 -12.48 6.41 11.15
C THR A 143 -12.60 5.90 12.60
N ALA A 144 -13.36 6.60 13.44
CA ALA A 144 -13.55 6.23 14.84
C ALA A 144 -14.71 5.24 15.05
N ASP A 145 -15.59 5.05 14.06
CA ASP A 145 -16.78 4.22 14.17
C ASP A 145 -16.44 2.72 14.24
N PRO A 146 -17.30 1.88 14.84
CA PRO A 146 -17.10 0.43 14.85
C PRO A 146 -16.97 -0.16 13.45
N ALA A 147 -17.70 0.37 12.46
CA ALA A 147 -17.60 -0.07 11.07
C ALA A 147 -16.26 0.33 10.44
N GLY A 148 -15.84 1.58 10.61
CA GLY A 148 -14.53 2.06 10.13
C GLY A 148 -13.37 1.31 10.77
N GLN A 149 -13.45 0.99 12.07
CA GLN A 149 -12.42 0.19 12.76
C GLN A 149 -12.28 -1.24 12.21
N ARG A 150 -13.38 -1.86 11.75
CA ARG A 150 -13.31 -3.16 11.05
C ARG A 150 -12.61 -3.03 9.71
N VAL A 151 -12.90 -1.98 8.94
CA VAL A 151 -12.21 -1.69 7.68
C VAL A 151 -10.72 -1.49 7.93
N VAL A 152 -10.34 -0.69 8.93
CA VAL A 152 -8.93 -0.50 9.33
C VAL A 152 -8.27 -1.83 9.69
N SER A 153 -8.99 -2.70 10.43
CA SER A 153 -8.47 -4.02 10.81
C SER A 153 -8.21 -4.93 9.60
N ILE A 154 -9.06 -4.86 8.57
CA ILE A 154 -8.86 -5.56 7.30
C ILE A 154 -7.64 -4.99 6.57
N LEU A 155 -7.55 -3.66 6.41
CA LEU A 155 -6.40 -3.01 5.74
C LEU A 155 -5.06 -3.36 6.41
N LEU A 156 -5.01 -3.39 7.74
CA LEU A 156 -3.81 -3.80 8.48
C LEU A 156 -3.43 -5.26 8.22
N PHE A 157 -4.42 -6.13 8.03
CA PHE A 157 -4.17 -7.52 7.67
C PHE A 157 -3.70 -7.64 6.22
N GLU A 158 -4.26 -6.86 5.30
CA GLU A 158 -3.81 -6.77 3.91
C GLU A 158 -2.34 -6.35 3.83
N ASP A 159 -1.96 -5.27 4.52
CA ASP A 159 -0.57 -4.79 4.60
C ASP A 159 0.38 -5.87 5.16
N LEU A 160 -0.03 -6.59 6.21
CA LEU A 160 0.75 -7.71 6.76
C LEU A 160 0.86 -8.89 5.80
N SER A 161 -0.17 -9.10 4.97
CA SER A 161 -0.26 -10.21 4.02
C SER A 161 0.57 -10.00 2.76
N ILE A 162 1.01 -8.76 2.46
CA ILE A 162 1.85 -8.47 1.29
C ILE A 162 3.15 -9.28 1.31
N VAL A 163 3.83 -9.39 2.45
CA VAL A 163 5.10 -10.13 2.56
C VAL A 163 4.94 -11.62 2.18
N PRO A 164 4.03 -12.41 2.78
CA PRO A 164 3.84 -13.79 2.38
C PRO A 164 3.29 -13.93 0.95
N LEU A 165 2.46 -13.00 0.46
CA LEU A 165 1.98 -13.02 -0.92
C LEU A 165 3.12 -12.78 -1.93
N LEU A 166 4.03 -11.84 -1.67
CA LEU A 166 5.21 -11.64 -2.50
C LEU A 166 6.16 -12.84 -2.47
N ALA A 167 6.29 -13.51 -1.33
CA ALA A 167 7.02 -14.76 -1.24
C ALA A 167 6.38 -15.86 -2.10
N LEU A 168 5.05 -15.95 -2.12
CA LEU A 168 4.31 -16.88 -2.99
C LEU A 168 4.56 -16.57 -4.48
N VAL A 169 4.57 -15.29 -4.86
CA VAL A 169 4.90 -14.85 -6.23
C VAL A 169 6.31 -15.32 -6.62
N ALA A 170 7.30 -15.15 -5.74
CA ALA A 170 8.67 -15.57 -6.00
C ALA A 170 8.79 -17.11 -6.19
N VAL A 171 8.07 -17.88 -5.37
CA VAL A 171 8.02 -19.34 -5.46
C VAL A 171 7.32 -19.80 -6.75
N PHE A 172 6.22 -19.18 -7.14
CA PHE A 172 5.54 -19.50 -8.41
C PHE A 172 6.37 -19.08 -9.62
N GLY A 173 7.07 -17.94 -9.54
CA GLY A 173 8.01 -17.51 -10.56
C GLY A 173 9.15 -18.51 -10.78
N SER A 174 9.72 -19.08 -9.70
CA SER A 174 10.80 -20.07 -9.82
C SER A 174 10.32 -21.45 -10.30
N MET A 175 9.10 -21.86 -9.95
CA MET A 175 8.56 -23.18 -10.33
C MET A 175 7.94 -23.21 -11.73
N PHE A 176 7.32 -22.12 -12.18
CA PHE A 176 6.53 -22.08 -13.41
C PHE A 176 6.99 -21.04 -14.43
N GLY A 177 8.00 -20.22 -14.10
CA GLY A 177 8.60 -19.27 -15.02
C GLY A 177 9.39 -19.94 -16.14
N GLN A 178 9.15 -19.53 -17.39
CA GLN A 178 9.80 -20.06 -18.59
C GLN A 178 11.28 -19.63 -18.75
N ALA A 179 11.89 -18.98 -17.75
CA ALA A 179 13.21 -18.35 -17.88
C ALA A 179 14.00 -18.37 -16.56
N VAL A 180 14.42 -19.55 -16.10
CA VAL A 180 15.57 -19.62 -15.17
C VAL A 180 16.64 -20.51 -15.81
N GLU A 181 17.70 -19.88 -16.30
CA GLU A 181 18.87 -20.55 -16.92
C GLU A 181 19.62 -21.50 -15.94
N THR A 182 19.24 -21.49 -14.66
CA THR A 182 19.73 -22.41 -13.63
C THR A 182 18.57 -22.85 -12.73
N PRO A 183 18.06 -24.09 -12.84
CA PRO A 183 17.00 -24.57 -11.97
C PRO A 183 17.52 -24.63 -10.52
N GLN A 184 17.21 -23.60 -9.74
CA GLN A 184 17.42 -23.65 -8.30
C GLN A 184 16.49 -24.74 -7.73
N PRO A 185 16.95 -25.60 -6.82
CA PRO A 185 16.09 -26.61 -6.21
C PRO A 185 14.93 -25.93 -5.49
N ILE A 186 13.70 -26.41 -5.73
CA ILE A 186 12.45 -25.83 -5.17
C ILE A 186 12.52 -25.71 -3.64
N TRP A 187 13.11 -26.70 -2.96
CA TRP A 187 13.31 -26.67 -1.51
C TRP A 187 14.14 -25.47 -1.05
N LEU A 188 15.10 -25.04 -1.86
CA LEU A 188 15.98 -23.91 -1.58
C LEU A 188 15.24 -22.58 -1.74
N THR A 189 14.37 -22.44 -2.75
CA THR A 189 13.49 -21.27 -2.89
C THR A 189 12.46 -21.18 -1.75
N ILE A 190 11.81 -22.30 -1.42
CA ILE A 190 10.88 -22.36 -0.28
C ILE A 190 11.63 -22.04 1.03
N GLY A 191 12.84 -22.57 1.19
CA GLY A 191 13.72 -22.27 2.32
C GLY A 191 14.04 -20.78 2.44
N PHE A 192 14.40 -20.11 1.33
CA PHE A 192 14.63 -18.66 1.32
C PHE A 192 13.35 -17.86 1.60
N ALA A 193 12.20 -18.27 1.08
CA ALA A 193 10.92 -17.61 1.36
C ALA A 193 10.58 -17.68 2.86
N ILE A 194 10.68 -18.87 3.47
CA ILE A 194 10.46 -19.06 4.90
C ILE A 194 11.50 -18.28 5.71
N ALA A 195 12.77 -18.33 5.33
CA ALA A 195 13.85 -17.61 5.99
C ALA A 195 13.66 -16.09 5.91
N ALA A 196 13.18 -15.56 4.78
CA ALA A 196 12.88 -14.15 4.62
C ALA A 196 11.72 -13.71 5.54
N VAL A 197 10.62 -14.47 5.58
CA VAL A 197 9.50 -14.20 6.49
C VAL A 197 9.95 -14.28 7.96
N ALA A 198 10.73 -15.30 8.31
CA ALA A 198 11.27 -15.46 9.65
C ALA A 198 12.25 -14.33 10.02
N ALA A 199 13.12 -13.91 9.09
CA ALA A 199 14.05 -12.81 9.28
C ALA A 199 13.30 -11.50 9.53
N VAL A 200 12.28 -11.17 8.72
CA VAL A 200 11.43 -9.99 8.93
C VAL A 200 10.77 -10.03 10.32
N TYR A 201 10.21 -11.18 10.72
CA TYR A 201 9.60 -11.35 12.04
C TYR A 201 10.62 -11.16 13.19
N VAL A 202 11.80 -11.78 13.08
CA VAL A 202 12.86 -11.70 14.11
C VAL A 202 13.40 -10.28 14.19
N ILE A 203 13.74 -9.64 13.06
CA ILE A 203 14.22 -8.26 13.02
C ILE A 203 13.16 -7.31 13.59
N GLY A 204 11.90 -7.44 13.19
CA GLY A 204 10.81 -6.63 13.72
C GLY A 204 10.62 -6.81 15.22
N ARG A 205 10.75 -8.03 15.74
CA ARG A 205 10.57 -8.30 17.18
C ARG A 205 11.78 -7.92 18.03
N TRP A 206 13.00 -8.15 17.55
CA TRP A 206 14.23 -8.01 18.33
C TRP A 206 15.03 -6.76 18.04
N VAL A 207 14.92 -6.13 16.86
CA VAL A 207 15.67 -4.91 16.52
C VAL A 207 14.79 -3.68 16.70
N MET A 208 13.58 -3.67 16.15
CA MET A 208 12.68 -2.50 16.24
C MET A 208 12.26 -2.21 17.70
N ASN A 209 11.88 -3.23 18.48
CA ASN A 209 11.44 -3.02 19.87
C ASN A 209 12.48 -2.33 20.77
N PRO A 210 13.77 -2.75 20.82
CA PRO A 210 14.77 -2.03 21.60
C PRO A 210 15.14 -0.69 20.97
N VAL A 211 15.17 -0.55 19.64
CA VAL A 211 15.43 0.75 18.98
C VAL A 211 14.36 1.77 19.38
N PHE A 212 13.07 1.43 19.29
CA PHE A 212 11.99 2.31 19.75
C PHE A 212 12.05 2.58 21.26
N ARG A 213 12.48 1.61 22.06
CA ARG A 213 12.68 1.80 23.52
C ARG A 213 13.84 2.75 23.82
N ILE A 214 14.89 2.74 23.01
CA ILE A 214 16.03 3.66 23.12
C ILE A 214 15.59 5.07 22.68
N LEU A 215 14.93 5.19 21.53
CA LEU A 215 14.41 6.48 21.02
C LEU A 215 13.42 7.11 22.00
N ALA A 216 12.53 6.31 22.61
CA ALA A 216 11.59 6.77 23.63
C ALA A 216 12.27 7.23 24.94
N ARG A 217 13.49 6.76 25.24
CA ARG A 217 14.26 7.19 26.42
C ARG A 217 15.02 8.50 26.19
N TYR A 218 15.37 8.84 24.95
CA TYR A 218 16.14 10.05 24.61
C TYR A 218 15.29 11.22 24.09
N GLY A 219 13.99 11.00 23.86
CA GLY A 219 12.93 11.99 24.13
C GLY A 219 12.91 13.29 23.31
N GLY A 220 12.39 13.22 22.09
CA GLY A 220 11.85 14.36 21.34
C GLY A 220 10.93 13.86 20.22
N ARG A 221 9.84 14.57 19.91
CA ARG A 221 8.94 14.22 18.76
C ARG A 221 9.74 14.08 17.46
N GLU A 222 10.78 14.89 17.32
CA GLU A 222 11.70 14.93 16.18
C GLU A 222 12.52 13.63 16.03
N VAL A 223 13.04 13.07 17.13
CA VAL A 223 13.84 11.83 17.14
C VAL A 223 12.99 10.61 16.80
N MET A 224 11.71 10.62 17.20
CA MET A 224 10.77 9.57 16.78
C MET A 224 10.35 9.69 15.32
N THR A 225 10.31 10.90 14.76
CA THR A 225 9.99 11.13 13.35
C THR A 225 11.17 10.70 12.46
N ALA A 226 12.40 11.05 12.83
CA ALA A 226 13.62 10.71 12.11
C ALA A 226 13.97 9.21 12.15
N GLY A 227 13.52 8.47 13.17
CA GLY A 227 13.70 7.01 13.23
C GLY A 227 12.60 6.20 12.54
N ALA A 228 11.53 6.84 12.08
CA ALA A 228 10.40 6.19 11.40
C ALA A 228 10.41 6.40 9.88
N LEU A 229 11.11 7.42 9.40
CA LEU A 229 11.52 7.63 8.00
C LEU A 229 12.76 6.79 7.68
#